data_AF-A0A2A5FXS1-F1
#
_entry.id   AF-A0A2A5FXS1-F1
#
_cell.length_a   1.000
_cell.length_b   1.000
_cell.length_c   1.000
_cell.angle_alpha   90.00
_cell.angle_beta   90.00
_cell.angle_gamma   90.00
#
_symmetry.space_group_name_H-M   'P 1'
#
loop_
_entity.id
_entity.type
_entity.pdbx_description
1 polymer ?
#
loop_
_entity_poly.entity_id
_entity_poly.type
_entity_poly.pdbx_seq_one_letter_code
_entity_poly.pdbx_strand_id
1 'polypeptide(L)'
;EHFHYKDDKLVMDKLDAPAPEGPEAALEAPKGTLVVIHGLVPHRSTINTSPRSREAYALHVVDQNAQWTDDNWLKRANDMPARGFA
;
A
#
# COMPACT_ATOMS: atom_id res chain seq x y z
N GLU A 1 4.13 9.77 3.65
CA GLU A 1 2.96 10.61 3.30
C GLU A 1 1.74 10.02 4.00
N HIS A 2 0.74 10.84 4.29
CA HIS A 2 -0.50 10.42 4.92
C HIS A 2 -1.68 10.99 4.14
N PHE A 3 -2.51 10.11 3.57
CA PHE A 3 -3.71 10.48 2.85
C PHE A 3 -4.91 10.39 3.78
N HIS A 4 -5.65 11.48 3.91
CA HIS A 4 -6.83 11.56 4.77
C HIS A 4 -7.80 12.66 4.33
N TYR A 5 -8.96 12.76 4.98
CA TYR A 5 -9.98 13.76 4.65
C TYR A 5 -9.96 14.93 5.62
N LYS A 6 -9.91 16.15 5.10
CA LYS A 6 -10.08 17.40 5.85
C LYS A 6 -11.15 18.26 5.17
N ASP A 7 -12.21 18.61 5.92
CA ASP A 7 -13.36 19.36 5.39
C ASP A 7 -13.91 18.75 4.08
N ASP A 8 -14.11 17.43 4.09
CA ASP A 8 -14.55 16.59 2.95
C ASP A 8 -13.63 16.58 1.71
N LYS A 9 -12.40 17.07 1.84
CA LYS A 9 -11.39 17.03 0.79
C LYS A 9 -10.31 16.01 1.10
N LEU A 10 -9.97 15.16 0.12
CA LEU A 10 -8.81 14.29 0.20
C LEU A 10 -7.55 15.16 0.13
N VAL A 11 -6.74 15.12 1.19
CA VAL A 11 -5.47 15.82 1.28
C VAL A 11 -4.35 14.83 1.56
N MET A 12 -3.12 15.22 1.23
CA MET A 12 -1.92 14.43 1.45
C MET A 12 -0.95 15.24 2.28
N ASP A 13 -0.74 14.80 3.52
CA ASP A 13 0.25 15.36 4.41
C ASP A 13 1.61 14.69 4.18
N LYS A 14 2.65 15.51 4.05
CA LYS A 14 4.01 15.00 4.10
C LYS A 14 4.36 14.70 5.55
N LEU A 15 4.63 13.43 5.83
CA LEU A 15 5.11 13.01 7.15
C LEU A 15 6.56 13.43 7.31
N ASP A 16 6.89 14.04 8.45
CA ASP A 16 8.26 14.36 8.86
C ASP A 16 8.89 13.14 9.57
N ALA A 17 8.95 12.03 8.85
CA ALA A 17 9.61 10.82 9.31
C ALA A 17 11.06 10.81 8.81
N PRO A 18 12.02 10.31 9.62
CA PRO A 18 13.37 10.10 9.13
C PRO A 18 13.36 9.17 7.92
N ALA A 19 14.32 9.35 7.02
CA ALA A 19 14.49 8.45 5.90
C ALA A 19 14.68 7.01 6.42
N PRO A 20 14.16 5.99 5.72
CA PRO A 20 14.41 4.61 6.10
C PRO A 20 15.90 4.35 6.25
N GLU A 21 16.30 3.81 7.39
CA GLU A 21 17.67 3.36 7.61
C GLU A 21 17.87 1.95 7.05
N GLY A 22 19.06 1.68 6.53
CA GLY A 22 19.45 0.35 6.08
C GLY A 22 19.62 0.21 4.56
N PRO A 23 20.11 -0.95 4.12
CA PRO A 23 20.36 -1.20 2.70
C PRO A 23 19.04 -1.31 1.95
N GLU A 24 18.97 -0.67 0.78
CA GLU A 24 17.94 -0.96 -0.19
C GLU A 24 18.32 -2.21 -0.98
N ALA A 25 17.37 -3.13 -1.14
CA ALA A 25 17.54 -4.33 -1.95
C ALA A 25 16.53 -4.34 -3.10
N ALA A 26 17.03 -4.50 -4.32
CA ALA A 26 16.18 -4.77 -5.47
C ALA A 26 15.64 -6.21 -5.38
N LEU A 27 14.32 -6.36 -5.52
CA LEU A 27 13.66 -7.66 -5.54
C LEU A 27 13.20 -7.98 -6.96
N GLU A 28 14.03 -8.72 -7.70
CA GLU A 28 13.64 -9.28 -8.99
C GLU A 28 12.73 -10.50 -8.78
N ALA A 29 11.55 -10.44 -9.39
CA ALA A 29 10.51 -11.44 -9.21
C ALA A 29 10.07 -11.99 -10.57
N PRO A 30 10.38 -13.26 -10.91
CA PRO A 30 9.85 -13.91 -12.09
C PRO A 30 8.31 -13.91 -12.11
N LYS A 31 7.72 -14.04 -13.31
CA LYS A 31 6.26 -14.15 -13.44
C LYS A 31 5.73 -15.31 -12.59
N GLY A 32 4.73 -15.02 -11.76
CA GLY A 32 4.12 -16.00 -10.85
C GLY A 32 4.69 -15.97 -9.42
N THR A 33 5.77 -15.21 -9.17
CA THR A 33 6.29 -14.99 -7.82
C THR A 33 5.32 -14.16 -6.98
N LEU A 34 5.08 -14.59 -5.74
CA LEU A 34 4.40 -13.80 -4.72
C LEU A 34 5.43 -13.06 -3.87
N VAL A 35 5.31 -11.74 -3.77
CA VAL A 35 6.09 -10.91 -2.84
C VAL A 35 5.16 -10.45 -1.73
N VAL A 36 5.52 -10.78 -0.48
CA VAL A 36 4.77 -10.34 0.71
C VAL A 36 5.43 -9.09 1.29
N ILE A 37 4.66 -8.01 1.41
CA ILE A 37 5.13 -6.70 1.87
C ILE A 37 4.44 -6.40 3.21
N HIS A 38 5.24 -6.24 4.28
CA HIS A 38 4.71 -5.83 5.58
C HIS A 38 4.19 -4.38 5.53
N GLY A 39 3.07 -4.06 6.20
CA GLY A 39 2.40 -2.76 6.07
C GLY A 39 3.23 -1.52 6.46
N LEU A 40 4.35 -1.72 7.16
CA LEU A 40 5.28 -0.65 7.55
C LEU A 40 6.60 -0.62 6.78
N VAL A 41 6.83 -1.56 5.84
CA VAL A 41 8.12 -1.59 5.12
C VAL A 41 8.13 -0.52 4.03
N PRO A 42 9.10 0.42 4.04
CA PRO A 42 9.27 1.36 2.95
C PRO A 42 9.63 0.61 1.67
N HIS A 43 8.89 0.86 0.60
CA HIS A 43 9.10 0.21 -0.69
C HIS A 43 8.81 1.18 -1.83
N ARG A 44 9.50 1.00 -2.96
CA ARG A 44 9.31 1.81 -4.16
C ARG A 44 9.65 1.00 -5.41
N SER A 45 9.21 1.50 -6.55
CA SER A 45 9.67 1.01 -7.85
C SER A 45 10.05 2.17 -8.74
N THR A 46 11.11 2.01 -9.52
CA THR A 46 11.53 3.02 -10.50
C THR A 46 10.70 2.91 -11.79
N ILE A 47 10.81 3.94 -12.63
CA ILE A 47 10.18 3.99 -13.96
C ILE A 47 10.67 2.81 -14.80
N ASN A 48 9.74 2.13 -15.48
CA ASN A 48 10.08 1.10 -16.46
C ASN A 48 10.59 1.75 -17.76
N THR A 49 11.87 1.56 -18.07
CA THR A 49 12.51 2.09 -19.30
C THR A 49 12.61 1.04 -20.42
N SER A 50 12.11 -0.18 -20.19
CA SER A 50 12.17 -1.27 -21.16
C SER A 50 10.94 -1.28 -22.09
N PRO A 51 11.00 -1.95 -23.26
CA PRO A 51 9.84 -2.10 -24.15
C PRO A 51 8.84 -3.16 -23.66
N ARG A 52 9.06 -3.80 -22.50
CA ARG A 52 8.20 -4.86 -21.96
C ARG A 52 7.40 -4.35 -20.77
N SER A 53 6.11 -4.63 -20.73
CA SER A 53 5.27 -4.35 -19.56
C SER A 53 5.74 -5.13 -18.32
N ARG A 54 5.60 -4.53 -17.14
CA ARG A 54 5.88 -5.14 -15.82
C ARG A 54 4.59 -5.21 -15.00
N GLU A 55 3.63 -5.96 -15.53
CA GLU A 55 2.32 -6.14 -14.90
C GLU A 55 2.45 -6.88 -13.57
N ALA A 56 1.68 -6.44 -12.57
CA ALA A 56 1.59 -7.05 -11.27
C ALA A 56 0.17 -6.91 -10.73
N TYR A 57 -0.26 -7.88 -9.94
CA TYR A 57 -1.51 -7.83 -9.19
C TYR A 57 -1.18 -7.69 -7.70
N ALA A 58 -1.81 -6.72 -7.04
CA ALA A 58 -1.58 -6.43 -5.62
C ALA A 58 -2.89 -6.54 -4.84
N LEU A 59 -2.82 -7.18 -3.68
CA LEU A 59 -3.89 -7.24 -2.70
C LEU A 59 -3.33 -6.77 -1.35
N HIS A 60 -4.08 -5.89 -0.69
CA HIS A 60 -3.80 -5.50 0.70
C HIS A 60 -4.76 -6.26 1.61
N VAL A 61 -4.22 -6.91 2.63
CA VAL A 61 -4.98 -7.69 3.61
C VAL A 61 -4.69 -7.12 4.99
N VAL A 62 -5.73 -7.05 5.82
CA VAL A 62 -5.68 -6.56 7.20
C VAL A 62 -6.21 -7.66 8.09
N ASP A 63 -5.65 -7.79 9.30
CA ASP A 63 -6.18 -8.71 10.31
C ASP A 63 -7.64 -8.38 10.62
N GLN A 64 -8.49 -9.42 10.70
CA GLN A 64 -9.91 -9.25 10.98
C GLN A 64 -10.21 -8.57 12.33
N ASN A 65 -9.28 -8.66 13.29
CA ASN A 65 -9.39 -8.07 14.62
C ASN A 65 -8.82 -6.64 14.68
N ALA A 66 -8.21 -6.14 13.60
CA ALA A 66 -7.67 -4.79 13.57
C ALA A 66 -8.78 -3.75 13.49
N GLN A 67 -8.60 -2.64 14.21
CA GLN A 67 -9.48 -1.48 14.09
C GLN A 67 -9.10 -0.66 12.85
N TRP A 68 -10.05 -0.47 11.94
CA TRP A 68 -9.88 0.42 10.79
C TRP A 68 -10.10 1.86 11.24
N THR A 69 -9.09 2.74 11.09
CA THR A 69 -9.24 4.15 11.48
C THR A 69 -10.12 4.91 10.49
N ASP A 70 -11.00 5.78 11.00
CA ASP A 70 -11.86 6.66 10.20
C ASP A 70 -11.07 7.71 9.41
N ASP A 71 -9.81 7.94 9.81
CA ASP A 71 -8.88 8.86 9.16
C ASP A 71 -8.23 8.25 7.90
N ASN A 72 -8.38 6.94 7.67
CA ASN A 72 -7.91 6.32 6.43
C ASN A 72 -8.63 6.92 5.22
N TRP A 73 -7.88 7.25 4.18
CA TRP A 73 -8.45 7.70 2.91
C TRP A 73 -9.37 6.66 2.26
N LEU A 74 -9.09 5.36 2.42
CA LEU A 74 -9.94 4.31 1.88
C LEU A 74 -11.12 4.09 2.83
N LYS A 75 -12.28 4.62 2.40
CA LYS A 75 -13.57 4.42 3.06
C LYS A 75 -14.38 3.41 2.26
N ARG A 76 -15.02 2.46 2.95
CA ARG A 76 -15.91 1.48 2.32
C ARG A 76 -17.36 1.84 2.62
N ALA A 77 -18.23 1.63 1.65
CA ALA A 77 -19.67 1.76 1.86
C ALA A 77 -20.18 0.67 2.81
N ASN A 78 -21.24 0.97 3.56
CA ASN A 78 -21.83 0.05 4.55
C ASN A 78 -22.32 -1.26 3.91
N ASP A 79 -22.75 -1.21 2.65
CA ASP A 79 -23.21 -2.36 1.86
C ASP A 79 -22.08 -3.10 1.14
N MET A 80 -20.83 -2.64 1.26
CA MET A 80 -19.66 -3.24 0.64
C MET A 80 -18.53 -3.47 1.68
N PRO A 81 -18.77 -4.25 2.74
CA PRO A 81 -17.76 -4.48 3.78
C PRO A 81 -16.52 -5.21 3.25
N ALA A 82 -15.41 -5.10 3.98
CA ALA A 82 -14.26 -5.95 3.75
C ALA A 82 -14.65 -7.42 3.96
N ARG A 83 -14.12 -8.31 3.13
CA ARG A 83 -14.40 -9.75 3.18
C ARG A 83 -13.09 -10.50 3.33
N GLY A 84 -13.09 -11.51 4.21
CA GLY A 84 -11.98 -12.46 4.34
C GLY A 84 -11.99 -13.50 3.22
N PHE A 85 -11.04 -14.42 3.29
CA PHE A 85 -11.01 -15.62 2.45
C PHE A 85 -11.76 -16.73 3.17
N ALA A 86 -12.89 -17.15 2.59
CA ALA A 86 -13.67 -18.29 3.07
C ALA A 86 -13.19 -19.59 2.39
#